data_AF-A0A813GAP5-F1
#
_entry.id   AF-A0A813GAP5-F1
#
_cell.length_a   1.000
_cell.length_b   1.000
_cell.length_c   1.000
_cell.angle_alpha   90.00
_cell.angle_beta   90.00
_cell.angle_gamma   90.00
#
_symmetry.space_group_name_H-M   'P 1'
#
loop_
_entity.id
_entity.type
_entity.pdbx_description
1 polymer ?
#
loop_
_entity_poly.entity_id
_entity_poly.type
_entity_poly.pdbx_seq_one_letter_code
_entity_poly.pdbx_strand_id
1 'polypeptide(L)'
;MATSRQKHCPHRRRLICFSVLALLVFVLSTNRPERHPQVALLRGLRSCRCAGGPSEPVVSTSSTLGLGTLKDEYGSRWPSLSAALLRPKRYAVWVNPFAEPGAAAPLLKSCGLEPLPGFAGEAHLWAPTSEGSISEASSSGWLPKPPSCARTGLKLFYPLDLASAMPALTLLEALGASMPARPLSVLDACSAPGGKLLVLAGVLLGCLAKERPGSSESAPQRNLVAFERDAFRFNRLKQNLRLYLPPAALRLVTTIKGDASQTKQLQRYGPFDGALVDAPCSSERERLLKALRRQAPKGSERPVESSGVFSEGLPESSEAAAALSEPWDVQKAHANARLQAEILSSVLLNTSPAGSVVYATCALSGIENDAVVGKVCDSGELPFSLHCCAGESEVQRSLPSPTSGGPEIVEHTARGWQLLPDRGGWGPIYWSLLGFA
;
A
#
# COMPACT_ATOMS: atom_id res chain seq x y z
N MET A 1 -33.10 25.37 66.63
CA MET A 1 -32.29 25.10 67.85
C MET A 1 -31.10 24.27 67.37
N ALA A 2 -29.85 24.77 67.38
CA ALA A 2 -28.97 25.03 68.53
C ALA A 2 -28.35 23.70 69.07
N THR A 3 -27.03 23.54 69.29
CA THR A 3 -25.90 24.52 69.27
C THR A 3 -24.50 23.84 69.21
N SER A 4 -23.45 24.61 68.84
CA SER A 4 -21.99 24.40 69.08
C SER A 4 -21.29 23.21 68.37
N ARG A 5 -20.13 23.28 67.68
CA ARG A 5 -18.86 24.09 67.65
C ARG A 5 -17.71 23.63 68.57
N GLN A 6 -16.60 23.16 67.95
CA GLN A 6 -15.17 23.56 68.07
C GLN A 6 -14.34 22.58 67.16
N LYS A 7 -13.38 22.94 66.29
CA LYS A 7 -12.19 23.84 66.26
C LYS A 7 -10.90 23.24 66.85
N HIS A 8 -9.98 22.67 66.03
CA HIS A 8 -8.66 23.27 65.66
C HIS A 8 -7.69 22.31 64.88
N CYS A 9 -6.57 22.89 64.44
CA CYS A 9 -5.40 22.33 63.70
C CYS A 9 -4.12 23.01 64.32
N PRO A 10 -2.83 22.83 63.90
CA PRO A 10 -2.24 21.99 62.85
C PRO A 10 -0.88 21.30 63.20
N HIS A 11 -0.20 20.73 62.18
CA HIS A 11 1.25 20.50 62.03
C HIS A 11 2.05 19.58 63.00
N ARG A 12 2.82 18.65 62.40
CA ARG A 12 4.31 18.68 62.41
C ARG A 12 4.96 17.75 61.35
N ARG A 13 6.12 18.14 60.82
CA ARG A 13 7.05 17.29 60.03
C ARG A 13 8.12 16.70 60.97
N ARG A 14 8.64 15.50 60.68
CA ARG A 14 10.01 15.07 61.05
C ARG A 14 10.59 14.11 60.00
N LEU A 15 11.87 14.32 59.67
CA LEU A 15 12.75 13.33 59.01
C LEU A 15 13.45 12.51 60.10
N ILE A 16 13.77 11.24 59.83
CA ILE A 16 14.92 10.51 60.40
C ILE A 16 15.51 9.63 59.28
N CYS A 17 16.85 9.47 59.26
CA CYS A 17 17.60 8.66 58.29
C CYS A 17 18.27 7.44 58.99
N PHE A 18 19.17 6.73 58.28
CA PHE A 18 20.03 5.61 58.76
C PHE A 18 19.31 4.26 58.97
N SER A 19 19.89 3.08 58.67
CA SER A 19 21.14 2.68 57.99
C SER A 19 20.83 1.41 57.16
N VAL A 20 21.37 1.18 55.97
CA VAL A 20 22.75 0.70 55.67
C VAL A 20 23.22 -0.44 56.58
N LEU A 21 23.09 -1.68 56.12
CA LEU A 21 24.14 -2.69 56.31
C LEU A 21 24.22 -3.54 55.05
N ALA A 22 25.43 -3.77 54.55
CA ALA A 22 25.70 -4.65 53.43
C ALA A 22 26.71 -5.72 53.88
N LEU A 23 26.59 -6.93 53.32
CA LEU A 23 27.71 -7.86 53.27
C LEU A 23 27.72 -8.52 51.90
N LEU A 24 28.86 -8.43 51.20
CA LEU A 24 29.02 -8.86 49.82
C LEU A 24 30.45 -9.38 49.67
N VAL A 25 30.60 -10.68 49.38
CA VAL A 25 31.86 -11.34 49.03
C VAL A 25 31.51 -12.34 47.90
N PHE A 26 31.96 -12.19 46.64
CA PHE A 26 33.32 -12.33 46.05
C PHE A 26 33.85 -13.80 46.04
N VAL A 27 34.66 -14.29 45.07
CA VAL A 27 35.00 -13.95 43.65
C VAL A 27 35.89 -15.11 43.10
N LEU A 28 36.17 -15.37 41.80
CA LEU A 28 35.86 -14.79 40.48
C LEU A 28 35.21 -15.90 39.59
N SER A 29 35.35 -16.17 38.28
CA SER A 29 36.04 -15.71 37.04
C SER A 29 35.25 -16.32 35.83
N THR A 30 35.27 -15.90 34.56
CA THR A 30 35.73 -14.71 33.83
C THR A 30 35.14 -14.77 32.41
N ASN A 31 34.33 -13.78 32.00
CA ASN A 31 34.46 -13.12 30.68
C ASN A 31 33.39 -12.03 30.44
N ARG A 32 33.87 -10.85 30.07
CA ARG A 32 33.18 -9.70 29.45
C ARG A 32 34.28 -8.94 28.71
N PRO A 33 34.01 -8.42 27.50
CA PRO A 33 33.20 -7.20 27.38
C PRO A 33 32.12 -7.36 26.27
N GLU A 34 31.27 -6.40 25.91
CA GLU A 34 31.14 -4.98 26.28
C GLU A 34 29.71 -4.63 26.77
N ARG A 35 29.50 -3.40 27.25
CA ARG A 35 28.18 -2.77 27.36
C ARG A 35 28.16 -1.56 26.43
N HIS A 36 27.39 -1.62 25.35
CA HIS A 36 27.06 -0.44 24.53
C HIS A 36 25.64 0.10 24.84
N PRO A 37 25.36 1.39 24.55
CA PRO A 37 24.36 2.16 25.29
C PRO A 37 23.03 2.38 24.55
N GLN A 38 22.01 2.84 25.30
CA GLN A 38 20.86 3.67 24.88
C GLN A 38 19.96 3.13 23.74
N VAL A 39 18.65 2.96 23.92
CA VAL A 39 17.66 4.04 24.20
C VAL A 39 17.80 5.24 23.25
N ALA A 40 18.05 5.01 21.95
CA ALA A 40 18.11 6.07 20.94
C ALA A 40 17.88 5.62 19.47
N LEU A 41 16.70 5.06 19.10
CA LEU A 41 16.38 4.78 17.69
C LEU A 41 15.00 5.24 17.17
N LEU A 42 14.35 6.19 17.85
CA LEU A 42 13.24 6.99 17.28
C LEU A 42 13.70 8.41 16.88
N ARG A 43 14.99 8.56 16.53
CA ARG A 43 15.60 9.84 16.09
C ARG A 43 16.22 9.78 14.69
N GLY A 44 16.05 8.67 13.97
CA GLY A 44 16.50 8.51 12.58
C GLY A 44 15.60 9.24 11.58
N LEU A 45 14.27 9.13 11.76
CA LEU A 45 13.30 9.93 11.01
C LEU A 45 13.36 11.38 11.49
N ARG A 46 14.05 12.23 10.74
CA ARG A 46 14.07 13.67 11.00
C ARG A 46 12.69 14.25 10.72
N SER A 47 12.12 14.93 11.72
CA SER A 47 11.03 15.89 11.49
C SER A 47 11.55 16.98 10.56
N CYS A 48 11.16 16.92 9.29
CA CYS A 48 11.32 18.01 8.35
C CYS A 48 10.39 19.14 8.76
N ARG A 49 10.93 20.12 9.49
CA ARG A 49 10.27 21.44 9.60
C ARG A 49 10.21 22.01 8.18
N CYS A 50 9.02 22.37 7.72
CA CYS A 50 8.81 22.89 6.37
C CYS A 50 9.65 24.16 6.13
N ALA A 51 10.76 24.00 5.41
CA ALA A 51 11.71 25.07 5.12
C ALA A 51 11.55 25.50 3.67
N GLY A 52 10.77 26.57 3.44
CA GLY A 52 10.73 27.29 2.16
C GLY A 52 10.38 26.43 0.94
N GLY A 53 9.14 25.93 0.87
CA GLY A 53 8.58 25.51 -0.42
C GLY A 53 8.53 26.71 -1.40
N PRO A 54 8.55 26.47 -2.72
CA PRO A 54 8.30 27.54 -3.68
C PRO A 54 6.93 28.17 -3.43
N SER A 55 6.80 29.47 -3.75
CA SER A 55 5.61 30.28 -3.48
C SER A 55 4.31 29.59 -3.92
N GLU A 56 3.32 29.59 -3.04
CA GLU A 56 1.99 29.03 -3.33
C GLU A 56 1.43 29.56 -4.66
N PRO A 57 0.94 28.69 -5.57
CA PRO A 57 0.05 29.16 -6.61
C PRO A 57 -1.23 29.63 -5.93
N VAL A 58 -1.41 30.95 -5.83
CA VAL A 58 -2.58 31.56 -5.19
C VAL A 58 -3.84 31.04 -5.88
N VAL A 59 -4.55 30.13 -5.21
CA VAL A 59 -5.85 29.62 -5.65
C VAL A 59 -6.84 30.76 -5.53
N SER A 60 -7.04 31.48 -6.64
CA SER A 60 -7.96 32.61 -6.70
C SER A 60 -9.37 32.11 -6.41
N THR A 61 -9.97 32.62 -5.33
CA THR A 61 -11.31 32.24 -4.87
C THR A 61 -12.41 32.88 -5.73
N SER A 62 -12.34 32.64 -7.04
CA SER A 62 -13.44 32.92 -7.96
C SER A 62 -14.57 31.92 -7.69
N SER A 63 -15.71 32.41 -7.22
CA SER A 63 -16.90 31.63 -6.86
C SER A 63 -17.68 31.11 -8.08
N THR A 64 -16.97 30.70 -9.14
CA THR A 64 -17.55 30.06 -10.32
C THR A 64 -17.53 28.55 -10.12
N LEU A 65 -18.67 27.87 -10.33
CA LEU A 65 -18.76 26.40 -10.36
C LEU A 65 -18.12 25.84 -11.64
N GLY A 66 -16.80 26.02 -11.79
CA GLY A 66 -16.02 25.49 -12.89
C GLY A 66 -15.99 23.96 -12.87
N LEU A 67 -16.26 23.36 -14.03
CA LEU A 67 -16.01 21.94 -14.28
C LEU A 67 -14.50 21.73 -14.45
N GLY A 68 -13.74 21.88 -13.36
CA GLY A 68 -12.30 21.68 -13.33
C GLY A 68 -11.97 20.26 -13.79
N THR A 69 -11.07 20.13 -14.76
CA THR A 69 -10.69 18.87 -15.38
C THR A 69 -9.29 18.45 -14.97
N LEU A 70 -8.97 17.17 -15.15
CA LEU A 70 -7.60 16.65 -14.99
C LEU A 70 -6.60 17.33 -15.95
N LYS A 71 -7.06 17.90 -17.06
CA LYS A 71 -6.23 18.72 -17.96
C LYS A 71 -5.83 20.05 -17.30
N ASP A 72 -6.69 20.63 -16.47
CA ASP A 72 -6.39 21.86 -15.73
C ASP A 72 -5.46 21.55 -14.55
N GLU A 73 -5.65 20.41 -13.88
CA GLU A 73 -4.80 19.94 -12.78
C GLU A 73 -3.36 19.57 -13.24
N TYR A 74 -3.22 18.91 -14.40
CA TYR A 74 -1.91 18.49 -14.94
C TYR A 74 -1.34 19.42 -16.02
N GLY A 75 -2.08 20.44 -16.47
CA GLY A 75 -1.63 21.47 -17.39
C GLY A 75 -0.90 20.95 -18.64
N SER A 76 0.33 21.41 -18.83
CA SER A 76 1.21 21.02 -19.96
C SER A 76 1.65 19.55 -19.93
N ARG A 77 1.56 18.86 -18.79
CA ARG A 77 1.87 17.43 -18.67
C ARG A 77 0.72 16.54 -19.17
N TRP A 78 -0.52 17.04 -19.15
CA TRP A 78 -1.71 16.26 -19.49
C TRP A 78 -1.60 15.48 -20.81
N PRO A 79 -1.11 16.03 -21.95
CA PRO A 79 -1.00 15.27 -23.19
C PRO A 79 -0.12 14.01 -23.09
N SER A 80 1.00 14.08 -22.37
CA SER A 80 1.89 12.92 -22.15
C SER A 80 1.24 11.89 -21.21
N LEU A 81 0.73 12.35 -20.08
CA LEU A 81 0.04 11.52 -19.07
C LEU A 81 -1.19 10.81 -19.67
N SER A 82 -1.99 11.54 -20.45
CA SER A 82 -3.16 11.02 -21.15
C SER A 82 -2.80 9.92 -22.17
N ALA A 83 -1.76 10.12 -22.98
CA ALA A 83 -1.27 9.09 -23.89
C ALA A 83 -0.75 7.85 -23.13
N ALA A 84 -0.04 8.03 -22.02
CA ALA A 84 0.48 6.92 -21.21
C ALA A 84 -0.60 6.15 -20.42
N LEU A 85 -1.73 6.78 -20.12
CA LEU A 85 -2.92 6.11 -19.56
C LEU A 85 -3.58 5.17 -20.56
N LEU A 86 -3.61 5.55 -21.85
CA LEU A 86 -4.21 4.75 -22.93
C LEU A 86 -3.32 3.59 -23.43
N ARG A 87 -2.00 3.65 -23.20
CA ARG A 87 -1.08 2.55 -23.54
C ARG A 87 -1.44 1.25 -22.79
N PRO A 88 -1.18 0.06 -23.37
CA PRO A 88 -1.29 -1.21 -22.66
C PRO A 88 -0.52 -1.20 -21.34
N LYS A 89 -1.08 -1.82 -20.31
CA LYS A 89 -0.43 -1.93 -18.99
C LYS A 89 0.85 -2.76 -19.10
N ARG A 90 2.00 -2.21 -18.68
CA ARG A 90 3.16 -3.03 -18.29
C ARG A 90 2.74 -3.91 -17.11
N TYR A 91 3.26 -5.14 -17.04
CA TYR A 91 3.01 -6.04 -15.92
C TYR A 91 4.32 -6.42 -15.23
N ALA A 92 4.34 -6.25 -13.92
CA ALA A 92 5.19 -7.00 -13.02
C ALA A 92 4.44 -8.28 -12.60
N VAL A 93 5.12 -9.17 -11.87
CA VAL A 93 4.48 -10.29 -11.21
C VAL A 93 4.93 -10.40 -9.76
N TRP A 94 4.00 -10.80 -8.89
CA TRP A 94 4.34 -11.36 -7.58
C TRP A 94 4.53 -12.87 -7.76
N VAL A 95 5.75 -13.36 -7.57
CA VAL A 95 6.05 -14.80 -7.62
C VAL A 95 5.56 -15.44 -6.33
N ASN A 96 4.80 -16.52 -6.44
CA ASN A 96 4.15 -17.14 -5.30
C ASN A 96 5.15 -17.97 -4.46
N PRO A 97 5.50 -17.57 -3.21
CA PRO A 97 6.45 -18.32 -2.39
C PRO A 97 5.86 -19.61 -1.82
N PHE A 98 4.52 -19.78 -1.87
CA PHE A 98 3.84 -21.01 -1.46
C PHE A 98 3.70 -22.03 -2.61
N ALA A 99 4.05 -21.64 -3.83
CA ALA A 99 4.30 -22.58 -4.91
C ALA A 99 5.65 -23.28 -4.71
N GLU A 100 6.08 -24.08 -5.69
CA GLU A 100 7.41 -24.68 -5.66
C GLU A 100 8.51 -23.62 -5.89
N PRO A 101 9.51 -23.50 -4.97
CA PRO A 101 10.60 -22.54 -5.12
C PRO A 101 11.31 -22.70 -6.46
N GLY A 102 11.48 -21.59 -7.18
CA GLY A 102 12.12 -21.56 -8.50
C GLY A 102 11.26 -22.02 -9.68
N ALA A 103 10.10 -22.68 -9.47
CA ALA A 103 9.29 -23.21 -10.58
C ALA A 103 8.77 -22.14 -11.56
N ALA A 104 8.58 -20.91 -11.09
CA ALA A 104 8.19 -19.79 -11.95
C ALA A 104 9.36 -19.23 -12.80
N ALA A 105 10.61 -19.41 -12.35
CA ALA A 105 11.76 -18.67 -12.85
C ALA A 105 12.11 -18.93 -14.33
N PRO A 106 12.08 -20.18 -14.87
CA PRO A 106 12.38 -20.41 -16.28
C PRO A 106 11.37 -19.69 -17.20
N LEU A 107 10.09 -19.74 -16.84
CA LEU A 107 9.02 -19.11 -17.60
C LEU A 107 9.12 -17.58 -17.55
N LEU A 108 9.30 -17.00 -16.36
CA LEU A 108 9.39 -15.54 -16.20
C LEU A 108 10.64 -14.97 -16.89
N LYS A 109 11.78 -15.66 -16.82
CA LYS A 109 12.98 -15.28 -17.60
C LYS A 109 12.76 -15.37 -19.10
N SER A 110 12.02 -16.37 -19.60
CA SER A 110 11.64 -16.43 -21.03
C SER A 110 10.70 -15.31 -21.47
N CYS A 111 10.00 -14.66 -20.54
CA CYS A 111 9.21 -13.46 -20.78
C CYS A 111 9.98 -12.14 -20.54
N GLY A 112 11.29 -12.20 -20.22
CA GLY A 112 12.10 -11.01 -19.92
C GLY A 112 11.85 -10.38 -18.54
N LEU A 113 11.30 -11.13 -17.57
CA LEU A 113 11.15 -10.68 -16.18
C LEU A 113 12.25 -11.28 -15.29
N GLU A 114 12.77 -10.45 -14.39
CA GLU A 114 13.78 -10.79 -13.40
C GLU A 114 13.34 -10.32 -11.99
N PRO A 115 13.88 -10.88 -10.90
CA PRO A 115 13.60 -10.38 -9.55
C PRO A 115 14.08 -8.93 -9.41
N LEU A 116 13.26 -8.10 -8.77
CA LEU A 116 13.67 -6.74 -8.40
C LEU A 116 14.76 -6.79 -7.30
N PRO A 117 15.61 -5.74 -7.19
CA PRO A 117 16.59 -5.64 -6.12
C PRO A 117 15.94 -5.31 -4.77
N GLY A 118 16.70 -5.52 -3.68
CA GLY A 118 16.34 -5.10 -2.33
C GLY A 118 15.00 -5.65 -1.84
N PHE A 119 14.31 -4.85 -1.02
CA PHE A 119 13.06 -5.22 -0.36
C PHE A 119 11.94 -5.67 -1.32
N ALA A 120 11.88 -5.14 -2.55
CA ALA A 120 10.90 -5.61 -3.55
C ALA A 120 11.17 -7.05 -4.00
N GLY A 121 12.44 -7.44 -4.15
CA GLY A 121 12.86 -8.80 -4.45
C GLY A 121 12.59 -9.77 -3.31
N GLU A 122 12.82 -9.33 -2.07
CA GLU A 122 12.47 -10.11 -0.86
C GLU A 122 10.95 -10.32 -0.74
N ALA A 123 10.15 -9.33 -1.15
CA ALA A 123 8.69 -9.44 -1.32
C ALA A 123 8.24 -10.23 -2.58
N HIS A 124 9.18 -10.91 -3.24
CA HIS A 124 8.97 -11.78 -4.41
C HIS A 124 8.45 -11.08 -5.67
N LEU A 125 8.69 -9.78 -5.83
CA LEU A 125 8.30 -9.03 -7.02
C LEU A 125 9.35 -9.17 -8.13
N TRP A 126 8.86 -9.45 -9.34
CA TRP A 126 9.65 -9.57 -10.56
C TRP A 126 9.10 -8.62 -11.61
N ALA A 127 9.98 -7.98 -12.39
CA ALA A 127 9.61 -7.02 -13.43
C ALA A 127 10.62 -7.05 -14.59
N PRO A 128 10.32 -6.43 -15.75
CA PRO A 128 11.32 -6.21 -16.80
C PRO A 128 12.44 -5.27 -16.31
N THR A 129 13.69 -5.71 -16.41
CA THR A 129 14.89 -4.99 -15.95
C THR A 129 15.48 -4.04 -16.98
N SER A 130 15.11 -4.15 -18.26
CA SER A 130 15.56 -3.28 -19.34
C SER A 130 14.42 -2.46 -19.95
N GLU A 131 14.57 -1.13 -19.95
CA GLU A 131 13.70 -0.23 -20.72
C GLU A 131 13.93 -0.37 -22.23
N GLY A 132 15.13 -0.81 -22.65
CA GLY A 132 15.55 -0.91 -24.05
C GLY A 132 15.28 -2.25 -24.75
N SER A 133 14.52 -3.18 -24.17
CA SER A 133 14.22 -4.46 -24.83
C SER A 133 12.82 -5.03 -24.54
N ILE A 134 11.78 -4.25 -24.80
CA ILE A 134 10.73 -4.76 -25.70
C ILE A 134 11.17 -4.40 -27.12
N SER A 135 12.20 -5.09 -27.60
CA SER A 135 12.41 -5.23 -29.04
C SER A 135 11.40 -6.24 -29.57
N GLU A 136 11.14 -6.21 -30.88
CA GLU A 136 10.15 -7.07 -31.56
C GLU A 136 10.53 -8.57 -31.57
N ALA A 137 11.54 -8.95 -30.79
CA ALA A 137 12.16 -10.27 -30.72
C ALA A 137 11.52 -11.23 -29.69
N SER A 138 10.67 -10.74 -28.78
CA SER A 138 9.70 -11.61 -28.09
C SER A 138 8.38 -11.51 -28.86
N SER A 139 7.97 -12.59 -29.52
CA SER A 139 6.86 -12.61 -30.50
C SER A 139 5.46 -12.55 -29.88
N SER A 140 5.32 -11.81 -28.77
CA SER A 140 4.03 -11.55 -28.12
C SER A 140 4.06 -10.40 -27.11
N GLY A 141 5.09 -10.28 -26.26
CA GLY A 141 5.09 -9.33 -25.13
C GLY A 141 4.02 -9.59 -24.04
N TRP A 142 3.11 -10.54 -24.26
CA TRP A 142 2.05 -10.93 -23.34
C TRP A 142 2.57 -11.89 -22.26
N LEU A 143 2.24 -11.64 -21.00
CA LEU A 143 2.40 -12.66 -19.95
C LEU A 143 1.44 -13.83 -20.20
N PRO A 144 1.90 -15.09 -20.10
CA PRO A 144 1.01 -16.24 -20.17
C PRO A 144 0.08 -16.28 -18.96
N LYS A 145 -1.11 -16.88 -19.12
CA LYS A 145 -2.02 -17.17 -18.01
C LYS A 145 -1.26 -17.96 -16.94
N PRO A 146 -1.26 -17.55 -15.65
CA PRO A 146 -0.48 -18.22 -14.61
C PRO A 146 -0.68 -19.74 -14.60
N PRO A 147 0.38 -20.54 -14.83
CA PRO A 147 0.31 -21.98 -14.69
C PRO A 147 0.15 -22.37 -13.22
N SER A 148 -0.37 -23.57 -12.98
CA SER A 148 -0.39 -24.17 -11.64
C SER A 148 0.88 -25.00 -11.41
N CYS A 149 1.43 -24.93 -10.20
CA CYS A 149 2.49 -25.82 -9.74
C CYS A 149 2.01 -27.27 -9.78
N ALA A 150 2.79 -28.17 -10.39
CA ALA A 150 2.46 -29.60 -10.43
C ALA A 150 2.40 -30.23 -9.02
N ARG A 151 3.24 -29.77 -8.07
CA ARG A 151 3.29 -30.32 -6.71
C ARG A 151 2.26 -29.74 -5.75
N THR A 152 1.89 -28.46 -5.86
CA THR A 152 0.98 -27.79 -4.90
C THR A 152 -0.37 -27.39 -5.47
N GLY A 153 -0.57 -27.44 -6.79
CA GLY A 153 -1.76 -26.94 -7.49
C GLY A 153 -1.88 -25.41 -7.55
N LEU A 154 -1.20 -24.69 -6.66
CA LEU A 154 -1.21 -23.23 -6.56
C LEU A 154 -0.60 -22.56 -7.78
N LYS A 155 -1.07 -21.36 -8.11
CA LYS A 155 -0.58 -20.56 -9.24
C LYS A 155 0.83 -20.02 -8.98
N LEU A 156 1.70 -20.12 -9.99
CA LEU A 156 3.13 -19.80 -9.86
C LEU A 156 3.42 -18.31 -9.65
N PHE A 157 2.61 -17.41 -10.21
CA PHE A 157 2.79 -15.96 -10.09
C PHE A 157 1.47 -15.21 -10.33
N TYR A 158 1.30 -14.05 -9.70
CA TYR A 158 0.15 -13.16 -9.87
C TYR A 158 0.57 -11.92 -10.68
N PRO A 159 0.01 -11.67 -11.88
CA PRO A 159 0.28 -10.45 -12.65
C PRO A 159 -0.34 -9.21 -12.01
N LEU A 160 0.46 -8.15 -11.87
CA LEU A 160 0.01 -6.85 -11.36
C LEU A 160 0.78 -5.68 -12.00
N ASP A 161 0.21 -4.48 -11.94
CA ASP A 161 0.96 -3.25 -12.19
C ASP A 161 1.96 -3.06 -11.03
N LEU A 162 3.24 -2.79 -11.31
CA LEU A 162 4.26 -2.63 -10.26
C LEU A 162 3.90 -1.53 -9.26
N ALA A 163 3.23 -0.46 -9.72
CA ALA A 163 2.72 0.59 -8.83
C ALA A 163 1.74 0.05 -7.78
N SER A 164 0.93 -0.96 -8.14
CA SER A 164 0.01 -1.60 -7.19
C SER A 164 0.72 -2.36 -6.07
N ALA A 165 2.00 -2.68 -6.19
CA ALA A 165 2.76 -3.28 -5.09
C ALA A 165 3.24 -2.26 -4.05
N MET A 166 3.50 -1.00 -4.44
CA MET A 166 4.14 -0.01 -3.57
C MET A 166 3.43 0.22 -2.23
N PRO A 167 2.08 0.34 -2.15
CA PRO A 167 1.41 0.53 -0.87
C PRO A 167 1.57 -0.66 0.08
N ALA A 168 1.61 -1.88 -0.46
CA ALA A 168 1.86 -3.08 0.33
C ALA A 168 3.32 -3.15 0.79
N LEU A 169 4.28 -2.79 -0.07
CA LEU A 169 5.69 -2.70 0.30
C LEU A 169 5.94 -1.65 1.38
N THR A 170 5.42 -0.43 1.25
CA THR A 170 5.58 0.62 2.27
C THR A 170 4.97 0.22 3.62
N LEU A 171 3.86 -0.53 3.62
CA LEU A 171 3.30 -1.08 4.85
C LEU A 171 4.22 -2.17 5.44
N LEU A 172 4.78 -3.05 4.60
CA LEU A 172 5.71 -4.10 5.02
C LEU A 172 7.05 -3.55 5.51
N GLU A 173 7.55 -2.44 4.98
CA GLU A 173 8.74 -1.72 5.43
C GLU A 173 8.49 -1.11 6.82
N ALA A 174 7.38 -0.38 6.98
CA ALA A 174 6.99 0.22 8.26
C ALA A 174 6.75 -0.82 9.36
N LEU A 175 6.10 -1.95 9.01
CA LEU A 175 6.00 -3.12 9.89
C LEU A 175 7.36 -3.77 10.13
N GLY A 176 8.21 -3.87 9.11
CA GLY A 176 9.53 -4.52 9.11
C GLY A 176 10.50 -3.89 10.11
N ALA A 177 10.56 -2.55 10.15
CA ALA A 177 11.32 -1.80 11.15
C ALA A 177 10.90 -2.09 12.62
N SER A 178 9.72 -2.68 12.81
CA SER A 178 9.16 -3.06 14.11
C SER A 178 8.83 -4.56 14.23
N MET A 179 9.20 -5.41 13.26
CA MET A 179 8.55 -6.72 13.02
C MET A 179 8.67 -7.65 14.23
N PRO A 180 7.61 -7.80 15.04
CA PRO A 180 7.79 -8.25 16.40
C PRO A 180 7.68 -9.77 16.49
N ALA A 181 8.35 -10.34 17.51
CA ALA A 181 8.15 -11.73 17.92
C ALA A 181 6.76 -11.99 18.53
N ARG A 182 6.02 -10.93 18.87
CA ARG A 182 4.62 -10.99 19.33
C ARG A 182 3.65 -11.25 18.16
N PRO A 183 2.39 -11.64 18.44
CA PRO A 183 1.34 -11.73 17.42
C PRO A 183 1.16 -10.43 16.63
N LEU A 184 0.75 -10.55 15.37
CA LEU A 184 0.55 -9.40 14.47
C LEU A 184 -0.78 -9.54 13.70
N SER A 185 -1.64 -8.52 13.76
CA SER A 185 -2.89 -8.44 12.98
C SER A 185 -2.78 -7.33 11.94
N VAL A 186 -2.93 -7.66 10.65
CA VAL A 186 -2.81 -6.68 9.54
C VAL A 186 -4.10 -6.64 8.73
N LEU A 187 -4.64 -5.43 8.49
CA LEU A 187 -5.84 -5.20 7.70
C LEU A 187 -5.51 -4.85 6.25
N ASP A 188 -6.26 -5.41 5.31
CA ASP A 188 -6.49 -4.85 3.98
C ASP A 188 -7.98 -4.46 3.88
N ALA A 189 -8.25 -3.15 3.84
CA ALA A 189 -9.58 -2.59 4.05
C ALA A 189 -10.49 -2.65 2.81
N CYS A 190 -9.93 -2.84 1.62
CA CYS A 190 -10.64 -2.74 0.32
C CYS A 190 -10.07 -3.76 -0.70
N SER A 191 -9.86 -4.98 -0.22
CA SER A 191 -8.82 -5.90 -0.69
C SER A 191 -8.96 -6.44 -2.11
N ALA A 192 -10.18 -6.52 -2.66
CA ALA A 192 -10.40 -7.29 -3.88
C ALA A 192 -9.84 -6.58 -5.14
N PRO A 193 -9.13 -7.28 -6.05
CA PRO A 193 -9.15 -8.74 -6.23
C PRO A 193 -8.11 -9.53 -5.41
N GLY A 194 -7.39 -8.90 -4.48
CA GLY A 194 -6.45 -9.54 -3.56
C GLY A 194 -4.98 -9.41 -3.93
N GLY A 195 -4.63 -8.70 -5.02
CA GLY A 195 -3.23 -8.58 -5.47
C GLY A 195 -2.30 -7.98 -4.41
N LYS A 196 -2.74 -6.91 -3.71
CA LYS A 196 -1.98 -6.29 -2.62
C LYS A 196 -1.88 -7.21 -1.39
N LEU A 197 -3.00 -7.84 -1.00
CA LEU A 197 -3.04 -8.85 0.06
C LEU A 197 -2.13 -10.06 -0.21
N LEU A 198 -1.94 -10.48 -1.46
CA LEU A 198 -1.00 -11.54 -1.81
C LEU A 198 0.46 -11.14 -1.56
N VAL A 199 0.84 -9.89 -1.86
CA VAL A 199 2.17 -9.35 -1.50
C VAL A 199 2.35 -9.35 0.03
N LEU A 200 1.36 -8.85 0.77
CA LEU A 200 1.35 -8.90 2.25
C LEU A 200 1.48 -10.34 2.77
N ALA A 201 0.72 -11.28 2.21
CA ALA A 201 0.73 -12.68 2.61
C ALA A 201 2.06 -13.39 2.29
N GLY A 202 2.67 -13.09 1.14
CA GLY A 202 3.96 -13.67 0.74
C GLY A 202 5.06 -13.39 1.75
N VAL A 203 5.15 -12.16 2.25
CA VAL A 203 6.15 -11.77 3.26
C VAL A 203 5.71 -12.22 4.66
N LEU A 204 4.50 -11.87 5.11
CA LEU A 204 4.08 -12.07 6.50
C LEU A 204 3.81 -13.55 6.84
N LEU A 205 3.35 -14.35 5.88
CA LEU A 205 3.06 -15.78 6.08
C LEU A 205 4.09 -16.70 5.42
N GLY A 206 5.10 -16.15 4.74
CA GLY A 206 6.12 -16.91 3.98
C GLY A 206 7.00 -17.85 4.81
N CYS A 207 7.01 -17.72 6.13
CA CYS A 207 7.60 -18.71 7.04
C CYS A 207 6.95 -20.11 6.87
N LEU A 208 5.64 -20.17 6.64
CA LEU A 208 4.89 -21.42 6.43
C LEU A 208 5.32 -22.18 5.17
N ALA A 209 5.99 -21.52 4.22
CA ALA A 209 6.58 -22.17 3.04
C ALA A 209 7.97 -22.80 3.32
N LYS A 210 8.58 -22.47 4.47
CA LYS A 210 9.92 -22.92 4.89
C LYS A 210 9.88 -23.98 6.00
N GLU A 211 8.74 -24.16 6.66
CA GLU A 211 8.57 -25.17 7.72
C GLU A 211 8.83 -26.59 7.21
N ARG A 212 9.71 -27.31 7.91
CA ARG A 212 9.93 -28.75 7.69
C ARG A 212 9.12 -29.53 8.72
N PRO A 213 8.50 -30.68 8.36
CA PRO A 213 7.85 -31.53 9.34
C PRO A 213 8.86 -31.99 10.39
N GLY A 214 8.71 -31.49 11.63
CA GLY A 214 9.58 -31.79 12.76
C GLY A 214 10.29 -30.61 13.43
N SER A 215 10.25 -29.39 12.89
CA SER A 215 10.77 -28.20 13.59
C SER A 215 9.82 -27.75 14.70
N SER A 216 10.30 -27.74 15.95
CA SER A 216 9.48 -27.45 17.15
C SER A 216 9.43 -25.96 17.54
N GLU A 217 9.78 -25.03 16.64
CA GLU A 217 9.57 -23.60 16.88
C GLU A 217 8.11 -23.25 16.60
N SER A 218 7.44 -22.62 17.57
CA SER A 218 6.06 -22.14 17.40
C SER A 218 6.02 -21.01 16.37
N ALA A 219 5.36 -21.26 15.23
CA ALA A 219 5.18 -20.29 14.17
C ALA A 219 4.63 -18.95 14.72
N PRO A 220 5.18 -17.79 14.31
CA PRO A 220 4.73 -16.50 14.82
C PRO A 220 3.27 -16.27 14.44
N GLN A 221 2.43 -15.91 15.41
CA GLN A 221 0.99 -15.77 15.22
C GLN A 221 0.65 -14.53 14.38
N ARG A 222 0.64 -14.68 13.06
CA ARG A 222 0.23 -13.65 12.10
C ARG A 222 -1.23 -13.88 11.69
N ASN A 223 -1.99 -12.80 11.57
CA ASN A 223 -3.38 -12.80 11.08
C ASN A 223 -3.54 -11.68 10.05
N LEU A 224 -4.08 -12.01 8.88
CA LEU A 224 -4.47 -11.03 7.86
C LEU A 224 -5.99 -10.94 7.82
N VAL A 225 -6.51 -9.72 7.84
CA VAL A 225 -7.95 -9.44 7.79
C VAL A 225 -8.25 -8.71 6.49
N ALA A 226 -9.17 -9.23 5.69
CA ALA A 226 -9.42 -8.76 4.34
C ALA A 226 -10.89 -8.36 4.16
N PHE A 227 -11.15 -7.05 4.12
CA PHE A 227 -12.47 -6.49 3.89
C PHE A 227 -12.71 -6.21 2.40
N GLU A 228 -13.93 -6.49 1.94
CA GLU A 228 -14.45 -5.97 0.67
C GLU A 228 -15.96 -5.75 0.80
N ARG A 229 -16.45 -4.61 0.30
CA ARG A 229 -17.87 -4.21 0.39
C ARG A 229 -18.71 -4.85 -0.72
N ASP A 230 -18.18 -4.92 -1.95
CA ASP A 230 -18.92 -5.49 -3.07
C ASP A 230 -18.90 -7.03 -3.07
N ALA A 231 -20.07 -7.64 -3.30
CA ALA A 231 -20.24 -9.08 -3.25
C ALA A 231 -19.54 -9.82 -4.39
N PHE A 232 -19.43 -9.22 -5.58
CA PHE A 232 -18.80 -9.84 -6.74
C PHE A 232 -17.27 -9.79 -6.62
N ARG A 233 -16.72 -8.62 -6.26
CA ARG A 233 -15.33 -8.42 -5.86
C ARG A 233 -14.91 -9.35 -4.71
N PHE A 234 -15.73 -9.47 -3.66
CA PHE A 234 -15.45 -10.38 -2.54
C PHE A 234 -15.36 -11.85 -2.96
N ASN A 235 -16.21 -12.30 -3.89
CA ASN A 235 -16.11 -13.64 -4.44
C ASN A 235 -14.84 -13.83 -5.31
N ARG A 236 -14.45 -12.83 -6.12
CA ARG A 236 -13.18 -12.83 -6.87
C ARG A 236 -11.96 -12.88 -5.95
N LEU A 237 -11.97 -12.14 -4.83
CA LEU A 237 -10.96 -12.19 -3.77
C LEU A 237 -10.84 -13.61 -3.18
N LYS A 238 -11.94 -14.22 -2.77
CA LYS A 238 -11.95 -15.59 -2.22
C LYS A 238 -11.53 -16.66 -3.23
N GLN A 239 -11.83 -16.46 -4.52
CA GLN A 239 -11.33 -17.32 -5.58
C GLN A 239 -9.81 -17.19 -5.74
N ASN A 240 -9.29 -15.95 -5.82
CA ASN A 240 -7.86 -15.69 -5.94
C ASN A 240 -7.08 -16.25 -4.74
N LEU A 241 -7.52 -15.99 -3.50
CA LEU A 241 -6.82 -16.51 -2.32
C LEU A 241 -6.70 -18.05 -2.35
N ARG A 242 -7.74 -18.77 -2.81
CA ARG A 242 -7.69 -20.23 -3.00
C ARG A 242 -6.78 -20.71 -4.13
N LEU A 243 -6.50 -19.86 -5.12
CA LEU A 243 -5.60 -20.17 -6.23
C LEU A 243 -4.12 -19.94 -5.89
N TYR A 244 -3.82 -19.10 -4.89
CA TYR A 244 -2.46 -18.68 -4.57
C TYR A 244 -1.98 -19.09 -3.17
N LEU A 245 -2.86 -19.25 -2.18
CA LEU A 245 -2.48 -19.58 -0.80
C LEU A 245 -2.81 -21.03 -0.43
N PRO A 246 -1.91 -21.75 0.26
CA PRO A 246 -2.15 -23.11 0.75
C PRO A 246 -3.15 -23.13 1.92
N PRO A 247 -3.77 -24.28 2.24
CA PRO A 247 -4.73 -24.40 3.35
C PRO A 247 -4.21 -23.93 4.72
N ALA A 248 -2.90 -23.99 4.97
CA ALA A 248 -2.28 -23.46 6.18
C ALA A 248 -2.35 -21.92 6.23
N ALA A 249 -1.86 -21.24 5.19
CA ALA A 249 -1.91 -19.78 5.09
C ALA A 249 -3.37 -19.26 5.03
N LEU A 250 -4.27 -19.97 4.33
CA LEU A 250 -5.71 -19.61 4.27
C LEU A 250 -6.40 -19.59 5.64
N ARG A 251 -5.93 -20.37 6.63
CA ARG A 251 -6.45 -20.31 8.01
C ARG A 251 -6.06 -19.03 8.76
N LEU A 252 -5.05 -18.32 8.26
CA LEU A 252 -4.57 -17.04 8.80
C LEU A 252 -5.09 -15.83 8.00
N VAL A 253 -6.01 -16.02 7.04
CA VAL A 253 -6.63 -14.96 6.25
C VAL A 253 -8.14 -14.89 6.48
N THR A 254 -8.56 -13.95 7.32
CA THR A 254 -9.95 -13.69 7.68
C THR A 254 -10.64 -12.81 6.63
N THR A 255 -11.31 -13.41 5.64
CA THR A 255 -12.04 -12.67 4.59
C THR A 255 -13.45 -12.27 5.02
N ILE A 256 -13.78 -10.97 5.02
CA ILE A 256 -15.06 -10.42 5.47
C ILE A 256 -15.73 -9.61 4.36
N LYS A 257 -17.00 -9.92 4.05
CA LYS A 257 -17.83 -9.05 3.21
C LYS A 257 -18.46 -7.98 4.08
N GLY A 258 -17.86 -6.79 4.10
CA GLY A 258 -18.18 -5.74 5.05
C GLY A 258 -17.75 -4.36 4.55
N ASP A 259 -18.15 -3.33 5.28
CA ASP A 259 -17.86 -1.95 4.92
C ASP A 259 -16.84 -1.35 5.88
N ALA A 260 -15.66 -1.03 5.38
CA ALA A 260 -14.56 -0.50 6.18
C ALA A 260 -14.82 0.93 6.70
N SER A 261 -15.76 1.69 6.13
CA SER A 261 -16.24 2.97 6.70
C SER A 261 -16.92 2.78 8.07
N GLN A 262 -17.41 1.56 8.34
CA GLN A 262 -18.18 1.26 9.54
C GLN A 262 -17.24 0.78 10.65
N THR A 263 -16.81 1.70 11.50
CA THR A 263 -15.87 1.47 12.62
C THR A 263 -16.25 0.26 13.48
N LYS A 264 -17.55 0.06 13.74
CA LYS A 264 -18.11 -1.08 14.50
C LYS A 264 -18.03 -2.44 13.80
N GLN A 265 -17.66 -2.49 12.52
CA GLN A 265 -17.34 -3.73 11.80
C GLN A 265 -15.85 -4.07 11.95
N LEU A 266 -14.95 -3.09 11.76
CA LEU A 266 -13.51 -3.26 11.93
C LEU A 266 -13.14 -3.61 13.38
N GLN A 267 -13.79 -2.98 14.37
CA GLN A 267 -13.57 -3.19 15.82
C GLN A 267 -13.74 -4.64 16.29
N ARG A 268 -14.37 -5.50 15.49
CA ARG A 268 -14.55 -6.93 15.79
C ARG A 268 -13.31 -7.78 15.48
N TYR A 269 -12.33 -7.22 14.78
CA TYR A 269 -11.14 -7.90 14.27
C TYR A 269 -9.83 -7.16 14.54
N GLY A 270 -9.91 -5.88 14.93
CA GLY A 270 -8.80 -5.09 15.44
C GLY A 270 -8.56 -5.28 16.96
N PRO A 271 -7.63 -4.53 17.56
CA PRO A 271 -6.79 -3.52 16.91
C PRO A 271 -5.79 -4.14 15.91
N PHE A 272 -5.48 -3.41 14.85
CA PHE A 272 -4.51 -3.81 13.83
C PHE A 272 -3.13 -3.19 14.12
N ASP A 273 -2.07 -3.92 13.83
CA ASP A 273 -0.69 -3.43 13.89
C ASP A 273 -0.27 -2.74 12.59
N GLY A 274 -0.90 -3.11 11.48
CA GLY A 274 -0.75 -2.46 10.20
C GLY A 274 -2.08 -2.45 9.44
N ALA A 275 -2.33 -1.42 8.64
CA ALA A 275 -3.49 -1.41 7.76
C ALA A 275 -3.18 -0.82 6.39
N LEU A 276 -3.73 -1.43 5.34
CA LEU A 276 -3.72 -0.95 3.97
C LEU A 276 -5.13 -0.47 3.60
N VAL A 277 -5.22 0.75 3.08
CA VAL A 277 -6.45 1.39 2.63
C VAL A 277 -6.35 1.72 1.14
N ASP A 278 -6.44 0.67 0.31
CA ASP A 278 -6.51 0.75 -1.16
C ASP A 278 -7.92 1.19 -1.61
N ALA A 279 -8.21 2.47 -1.45
CA ALA A 279 -9.58 2.94 -1.38
C ALA A 279 -10.30 2.97 -2.76
N PRO A 280 -11.63 2.72 -2.81
CA PRO A 280 -12.40 2.83 -4.04
C PRO A 280 -12.38 4.26 -4.56
N CYS A 281 -12.00 4.44 -5.82
CA CYS A 281 -11.68 5.75 -6.39
C CYS A 281 -12.15 5.95 -7.84
N SER A 282 -11.92 7.13 -8.39
CA SER A 282 -12.27 7.55 -9.76
C SER A 282 -11.73 6.64 -10.87
N SER A 283 -10.60 5.98 -10.63
CA SER A 283 -9.97 4.96 -11.48
C SER A 283 -9.77 5.39 -12.94
N GLU A 284 -9.15 6.55 -13.18
CA GLU A 284 -9.02 7.18 -14.53
C GLU A 284 -8.62 6.21 -15.63
N ARG A 285 -7.57 5.41 -15.43
CA ARG A 285 -7.07 4.47 -16.46
C ARG A 285 -8.14 3.47 -16.91
N GLU A 286 -8.89 2.91 -15.97
CA GLU A 286 -9.93 1.93 -16.31
C GLU A 286 -11.20 2.62 -16.85
N ARG A 287 -11.47 3.88 -16.45
CA ARG A 287 -12.53 4.71 -17.06
C ARG A 287 -12.25 4.94 -18.54
N LEU A 288 -11.06 5.44 -18.87
CA LEU A 288 -10.63 5.73 -20.24
C LEU A 288 -10.60 4.48 -21.13
N LEU A 289 -10.02 3.38 -20.64
CA LEU A 289 -10.04 2.10 -21.36
C LEU A 289 -11.47 1.57 -21.57
N LYS A 290 -12.38 1.81 -20.63
CA LYS A 290 -13.81 1.46 -20.77
C LYS A 290 -14.56 2.39 -21.72
N ALA A 291 -14.15 3.65 -21.86
CA ALA A 291 -14.69 4.58 -22.85
C ALA A 291 -14.34 4.12 -24.28
N LEU A 292 -13.06 3.85 -24.55
CA LEU A 292 -12.61 3.28 -25.85
C LEU A 292 -13.35 1.98 -26.20
N ARG A 293 -13.43 1.02 -25.27
CA ARG A 293 -14.16 -0.26 -25.46
C ARG A 293 -15.66 -0.10 -25.75
N ARG A 294 -16.27 1.07 -25.50
CA ARG A 294 -17.68 1.37 -25.85
C ARG A 294 -17.82 1.98 -27.24
N GLN A 295 -16.76 2.62 -27.74
CA GLN A 295 -16.73 3.32 -29.03
C GLN A 295 -16.39 2.35 -30.18
N ALA A 296 -15.57 1.32 -29.89
CA ALA A 296 -15.23 0.25 -30.82
C ALA A 296 -16.50 -0.39 -31.47
N PRO A 297 -16.47 -0.66 -32.80
CA PRO A 297 -17.66 -1.06 -33.56
C PRO A 297 -18.20 -2.42 -33.15
N LYS A 298 -19.54 -2.54 -33.03
CA LYS A 298 -20.25 -3.79 -32.71
C LYS A 298 -20.08 -4.84 -33.81
N GLY A 299 -18.99 -5.60 -33.74
CA GLY A 299 -18.64 -6.61 -34.74
C GLY A 299 -17.16 -6.99 -34.71
N SER A 300 -16.29 -6.11 -34.19
CA SER A 300 -14.93 -6.52 -33.80
C SER A 300 -14.99 -7.61 -32.72
N GLU A 301 -14.01 -8.51 -32.69
CA GLU A 301 -13.92 -9.50 -31.62
C GLU A 301 -13.89 -8.82 -30.25
N ARG A 302 -14.64 -9.36 -29.29
CA ARG A 302 -14.60 -8.84 -27.91
C ARG A 302 -13.21 -9.14 -27.35
N PRO A 303 -12.46 -8.14 -26.85
CA PRO A 303 -11.26 -8.42 -26.06
C PRO A 303 -11.69 -9.00 -24.71
N VAL A 304 -11.90 -10.32 -24.67
CA VAL A 304 -12.21 -11.04 -23.44
C VAL A 304 -10.95 -10.99 -22.56
N GLU A 305 -11.08 -10.77 -21.24
CA GLU A 305 -9.94 -10.85 -20.32
C GLU A 305 -9.22 -12.23 -20.36
N SER A 306 -9.83 -13.24 -20.99
CA SER A 306 -9.27 -14.57 -21.24
C SER A 306 -8.64 -14.79 -22.62
N SER A 307 -8.67 -13.82 -23.54
CA SER A 307 -8.10 -13.92 -24.90
C SER A 307 -7.66 -12.53 -25.37
N GLY A 308 -6.41 -12.18 -25.05
CA GLY A 308 -5.82 -10.87 -25.32
C GLY A 308 -5.44 -10.66 -26.78
N VAL A 309 -6.43 -10.41 -27.63
CA VAL A 309 -6.21 -9.79 -28.94
C VAL A 309 -6.52 -8.30 -28.81
N PHE A 310 -5.47 -7.50 -28.64
CA PHE A 310 -5.48 -6.10 -29.02
C PHE A 310 -4.50 -5.98 -30.20
N SER A 311 -4.98 -5.48 -31.33
CA SER A 311 -4.12 -5.14 -32.47
C SER A 311 -3.18 -4.00 -32.04
N GLU A 312 -1.94 -3.99 -32.51
CA GLU A 312 -0.87 -3.09 -32.01
C GLU A 312 -0.99 -1.62 -32.47
N GLY A 313 -2.17 -1.23 -32.93
CA GLY A 313 -2.52 0.17 -33.06
C GLY A 313 -2.72 0.81 -31.68
N LEU A 314 -2.08 1.96 -31.46
CA LEU A 314 -2.73 3.02 -30.69
C LEU A 314 -4.13 3.27 -31.32
N PRO A 315 -5.17 3.58 -30.53
CA PRO A 315 -6.45 3.98 -31.11
C PRO A 315 -6.24 5.10 -32.12
N GLU A 316 -7.03 5.14 -33.20
CA GLU A 316 -6.96 6.27 -34.14
C GLU A 316 -7.08 7.58 -33.35
N SER A 317 -6.38 8.63 -33.80
CA SER A 317 -6.21 9.85 -33.01
C SER A 317 -7.55 10.52 -32.64
N SER A 318 -8.60 10.25 -33.40
CA SER A 318 -10.01 10.54 -33.13
C SER A 318 -10.58 9.80 -31.92
N GLU A 319 -10.43 8.48 -31.82
CA GLU A 319 -10.92 7.66 -30.68
C GLU A 319 -10.17 8.00 -29.39
N ALA A 320 -8.85 8.13 -29.46
CA ALA A 320 -8.03 8.55 -28.33
C ALA A 320 -8.46 9.94 -27.83
N ALA A 321 -8.65 10.91 -28.73
CA ALA A 321 -9.16 12.23 -28.38
C ALA A 321 -10.59 12.19 -27.81
N ALA A 322 -11.47 11.35 -28.37
CA ALA A 322 -12.84 11.19 -27.90
C ALA A 322 -12.90 10.64 -26.47
N ALA A 323 -12.15 9.59 -26.15
CA ALA A 323 -12.05 9.05 -24.79
C ALA A 323 -11.46 10.07 -23.80
N LEU A 324 -10.46 10.85 -24.22
CA LEU A 324 -9.86 11.93 -23.43
C LEU A 324 -10.75 13.20 -23.33
N SER A 325 -11.86 13.24 -24.08
CA SER A 325 -12.91 14.26 -23.96
C SER A 325 -14.11 13.82 -23.10
N GLU A 326 -14.15 12.57 -22.61
CA GLU A 326 -15.19 12.17 -21.64
C GLU A 326 -15.02 13.01 -20.36
N PRO A 327 -16.02 13.81 -19.95
CA PRO A 327 -15.85 14.79 -18.89
C PRO A 327 -15.53 14.10 -17.56
N TRP A 328 -14.47 14.56 -16.91
CA TRP A 328 -14.08 14.06 -15.60
C TRP A 328 -15.07 14.54 -14.54
N ASP A 329 -15.79 13.57 -13.96
CA ASP A 329 -16.82 13.79 -12.95
C ASP A 329 -16.22 14.18 -11.58
N VAL A 330 -15.97 15.48 -11.41
CA VAL A 330 -15.48 16.11 -10.17
C VAL A 330 -16.45 15.92 -9.00
N GLN A 331 -17.76 15.81 -9.24
CA GLN A 331 -18.75 15.57 -8.18
C GLN A 331 -18.64 14.15 -7.63
N LYS A 332 -18.42 13.17 -8.51
CA LYS A 332 -18.05 11.81 -8.11
C LYS A 332 -16.69 11.76 -7.42
N ALA A 333 -15.70 12.56 -7.85
CA ALA A 333 -14.42 12.63 -7.15
C ALA A 333 -14.58 13.13 -5.71
N HIS A 334 -15.37 14.19 -5.48
CA HIS A 334 -15.74 14.63 -4.13
C HIS A 334 -16.56 13.60 -3.35
N ALA A 335 -17.43 12.83 -4.01
CA ALA A 335 -18.20 11.76 -3.35
C ALA A 335 -17.31 10.59 -2.92
N ASN A 336 -16.35 10.19 -3.77
CA ASN A 336 -15.30 9.23 -3.45
C ASN A 336 -14.47 9.73 -2.26
N ALA A 337 -13.96 10.98 -2.32
CA ALA A 337 -13.13 11.58 -1.27
C ALA A 337 -13.78 11.60 0.12
N ARG A 338 -15.12 11.73 0.19
CA ARG A 338 -15.88 11.59 1.46
C ARG A 338 -15.81 10.15 1.99
N LEU A 339 -16.14 9.16 1.17
CA LEU A 339 -16.07 7.74 1.53
C LEU A 339 -14.63 7.30 1.85
N GLN A 340 -13.64 7.82 1.13
CA GLN A 340 -12.22 7.56 1.34
C GLN A 340 -11.76 8.07 2.72
N ALA A 341 -12.17 9.29 3.10
CA ALA A 341 -11.94 9.82 4.44
C ALA A 341 -12.68 9.01 5.53
N GLU A 342 -13.94 8.60 5.29
CA GLU A 342 -14.71 7.75 6.22
C GLU A 342 -14.02 6.39 6.46
N ILE A 343 -13.53 5.74 5.40
CA ILE A 343 -12.76 4.49 5.50
C ILE A 343 -11.43 4.75 6.23
N LEU A 344 -10.67 5.77 5.85
CA LEU A 344 -9.36 6.05 6.44
C LEU A 344 -9.47 6.36 7.95
N SER A 345 -10.37 7.25 8.35
CA SER A 345 -10.65 7.54 9.77
C SER A 345 -11.13 6.30 10.54
N SER A 346 -12.03 5.52 9.94
CA SER A 346 -12.52 4.26 10.55
C SER A 346 -11.40 3.23 10.74
N VAL A 347 -10.45 3.13 9.80
CA VAL A 347 -9.28 2.26 9.90
C VAL A 347 -8.30 2.77 10.97
N LEU A 348 -7.98 4.07 10.98
CA LEU A 348 -7.11 4.68 11.98
C LEU A 348 -7.64 4.48 13.41
N LEU A 349 -8.95 4.63 13.63
CA LEU A 349 -9.63 4.34 14.90
C LEU A 349 -9.57 2.86 15.34
N ASN A 350 -9.18 1.95 14.44
CA ASN A 350 -9.01 0.52 14.72
C ASN A 350 -7.57 0.03 14.57
N THR A 351 -6.61 0.92 14.33
CA THR A 351 -5.18 0.60 14.31
C THR A 351 -4.56 0.95 15.68
N SER A 352 -3.61 0.13 16.12
CA SER A 352 -2.84 0.32 17.35
C SER A 352 -2.05 1.63 17.28
N PRO A 353 -1.90 2.39 18.39
CA PRO A 353 -1.05 3.59 18.41
C PRO A 353 0.44 3.32 18.09
N ALA A 354 0.89 2.06 18.17
CA ALA A 354 2.23 1.63 17.76
C ALA A 354 2.26 0.98 16.36
N GLY A 355 1.18 1.12 15.59
CA GLY A 355 1.02 0.59 14.23
C GLY A 355 1.11 1.67 13.15
N SER A 356 0.92 1.24 11.90
CA SER A 356 1.02 2.12 10.72
C SER A 356 -0.13 1.89 9.74
N VAL A 357 -0.58 2.96 9.08
CA VAL A 357 -1.63 2.88 8.05
C VAL A 357 -1.08 3.41 6.73
N VAL A 358 -1.19 2.64 5.64
CA VAL A 358 -0.93 3.13 4.29
C VAL A 358 -2.26 3.41 3.59
N TYR A 359 -2.52 4.67 3.29
CA TYR A 359 -3.60 5.08 2.40
C TYR A 359 -3.11 5.03 0.95
N ALA A 360 -3.94 4.56 0.02
CA ALA A 360 -3.62 4.54 -1.40
C ALA A 360 -4.86 4.62 -2.30
N THR A 361 -4.70 5.17 -3.50
CA THR A 361 -5.70 5.13 -4.58
C THR A 361 -5.02 4.95 -5.95
N CYS A 362 -5.77 4.56 -6.98
CA CYS A 362 -5.36 4.71 -8.38
C CYS A 362 -6.06 5.88 -9.10
N ALA A 363 -6.45 6.90 -8.33
CA ALA A 363 -6.93 8.17 -8.86
C ALA A 363 -5.77 9.10 -9.23
N LEU A 364 -5.96 9.92 -10.26
CA LEU A 364 -5.03 11.01 -10.56
C LEU A 364 -5.23 12.21 -9.63
N SER A 365 -6.47 12.63 -9.40
CA SER A 365 -6.72 13.94 -8.79
C SER A 365 -6.37 14.02 -7.30
N GLY A 366 -5.74 15.14 -6.92
CA GLY A 366 -5.47 15.57 -5.56
C GLY A 366 -6.69 15.51 -4.63
N ILE A 367 -7.91 15.66 -5.17
CA ILE A 367 -9.19 15.55 -4.45
C ILE A 367 -9.34 14.19 -3.74
N GLU A 368 -8.88 13.11 -4.35
CA GLU A 368 -8.94 11.74 -3.81
C GLU A 368 -7.61 11.30 -3.15
N ASN A 369 -6.59 12.17 -3.21
CA ASN A 369 -5.21 11.88 -2.81
C ASN A 369 -4.80 12.75 -1.60
N ASP A 370 -3.90 13.73 -1.78
CA ASP A 370 -3.41 14.59 -0.68
C ASP A 370 -4.55 15.33 0.07
N ALA A 371 -5.68 15.65 -0.59
CA ALA A 371 -6.81 16.31 0.07
C ALA A 371 -7.57 15.38 1.04
N VAL A 372 -7.62 14.06 0.78
CA VAL A 372 -8.19 13.09 1.73
C VAL A 372 -7.30 12.95 2.94
N VAL A 373 -5.99 12.74 2.72
CA VAL A 373 -5.00 12.61 3.80
C VAL A 373 -4.95 13.90 4.64
N GLY A 374 -4.97 15.06 3.98
CA GLY A 374 -5.02 16.36 4.63
C GLY A 374 -6.28 16.57 5.47
N LYS A 375 -7.46 16.28 4.91
CA LYS A 375 -8.72 16.36 5.68
C LYS A 375 -8.66 15.48 6.94
N VAL A 376 -8.20 14.24 6.82
CA VAL A 376 -8.17 13.31 7.96
C VAL A 376 -7.16 13.74 9.02
N CYS A 377 -5.93 14.11 8.63
CA CYS A 377 -4.90 14.55 9.58
C CYS A 377 -5.20 15.90 10.24
N ASP A 378 -5.76 16.86 9.51
CA ASP A 378 -5.85 18.26 9.96
C ASP A 378 -7.20 18.59 10.63
N SER A 379 -8.21 17.73 10.50
CA SER A 379 -9.58 17.99 11.00
C SER A 379 -9.69 18.09 12.53
N GLY A 380 -8.81 17.40 13.28
CA GLY A 380 -8.98 17.20 14.72
C GLY A 380 -10.16 16.30 15.11
N GLU A 381 -10.81 15.61 14.16
CA GLU A 381 -11.91 14.66 14.43
C GLU A 381 -11.42 13.35 15.09
N LEU A 382 -10.12 13.03 14.96
CA LEU A 382 -9.51 11.83 15.52
C LEU A 382 -8.90 12.09 16.92
N PRO A 383 -8.97 11.13 17.85
CA PRO A 383 -8.53 11.31 19.25
C PRO A 383 -7.00 11.26 19.44
N PHE A 384 -6.23 11.40 18.37
CA PHE A 384 -4.77 11.32 18.33
C PHE A 384 -4.24 12.20 17.19
N SER A 385 -3.05 12.77 17.36
CA SER A 385 -2.33 13.46 16.29
C SER A 385 -1.69 12.46 15.32
N LEU A 386 -1.59 12.83 14.05
CA LEU A 386 -1.03 12.00 12.99
C LEU A 386 0.18 12.65 12.31
N HIS A 387 1.01 11.80 11.72
CA HIS A 387 2.15 12.18 10.89
C HIS A 387 2.03 11.44 9.55
N CYS A 388 2.00 12.18 8.43
CA CYS A 388 2.17 11.61 7.10
C CYS A 388 3.66 11.65 6.71
N CYS A 389 4.23 10.50 6.33
CA CYS A 389 5.58 10.42 5.81
C CYS A 389 5.58 10.68 4.30
N ALA A 390 6.47 11.57 3.85
CA ALA A 390 6.76 11.85 2.44
C ALA A 390 8.29 11.91 2.18
N GLY A 391 9.08 11.20 2.99
CA GLY A 391 10.55 11.16 2.89
C GLY A 391 11.06 10.03 1.97
N GLU A 392 12.38 9.79 2.02
CA GLU A 392 12.99 8.63 1.36
C GLU A 392 12.70 7.32 2.11
N SER A 393 12.55 6.22 1.36
CA SER A 393 12.28 4.85 1.82
C SER A 393 13.00 3.82 0.94
N GLU A 394 13.27 2.62 1.47
CA GLU A 394 13.92 1.54 0.71
C GLU A 394 13.04 1.01 -0.44
N VAL A 395 11.71 1.10 -0.30
CA VAL A 395 10.74 0.70 -1.33
C VAL A 395 10.93 1.49 -2.62
N GLN A 396 11.21 2.79 -2.52
CA GLN A 396 11.46 3.67 -3.66
C GLN A 396 12.76 3.27 -4.38
N ARG A 397 13.82 2.94 -3.61
CA ARG A 397 15.13 2.49 -4.13
C ARG A 397 15.11 1.06 -4.69
N SER A 398 14.03 0.31 -4.46
CA SER A 398 13.81 -1.04 -4.98
C SER A 398 13.14 -1.07 -6.37
N LEU A 399 12.73 0.10 -6.89
CA LEU A 399 12.23 0.23 -8.26
C LEU A 399 13.38 0.26 -9.27
N PRO A 400 13.18 -0.16 -10.54
CA PRO A 400 14.16 0.05 -11.60
C PRO A 400 14.47 1.54 -11.73
N SER A 401 15.75 1.90 -11.69
CA SER A 401 16.18 3.30 -11.86
C SER A 401 15.84 3.80 -13.28
N PRO A 402 15.46 5.08 -13.46
CA PRO A 402 15.39 5.65 -14.79
C PRO A 402 16.76 5.58 -15.48
N THR A 403 16.77 5.50 -16.80
CA THR A 403 18.01 5.59 -17.60
C THR A 403 18.78 6.86 -17.24
N SER A 404 20.12 6.80 -17.23
CA SER A 404 21.00 7.86 -16.71
C SER A 404 20.62 9.28 -17.17
N GLY A 405 20.02 10.07 -16.28
CA GLY A 405 19.55 11.45 -16.55
C GLY A 405 18.04 11.60 -16.79
N GLY A 406 17.27 10.52 -16.79
CA GLY A 406 15.80 10.54 -16.81
C GLY A 406 15.19 11.01 -15.48
N PRO A 407 13.92 11.47 -15.49
CA PRO A 407 13.24 11.94 -14.29
C PRO A 407 12.97 10.79 -13.31
N GLU A 408 12.92 11.10 -12.01
CA GLU A 408 12.53 10.14 -10.98
C GLU A 408 11.13 9.59 -11.27
N ILE A 409 11.00 8.26 -11.20
CA ILE A 409 9.78 7.53 -11.55
C ILE A 409 8.72 7.71 -10.44
N VAL A 410 9.16 7.71 -9.17
CA VAL A 410 8.37 8.15 -8.01
C VAL A 410 8.41 9.66 -7.93
N GLU A 411 7.29 10.29 -7.61
CA GLU A 411 7.17 11.71 -7.32
C GLU A 411 6.70 11.91 -5.88
N HIS A 412 7.32 12.83 -5.16
CA HIS A 412 6.86 13.27 -3.85
C HIS A 412 5.68 14.24 -4.00
N THR A 413 4.68 14.11 -3.12
CA THR A 413 3.53 15.02 -3.05
C THR A 413 3.57 15.81 -1.72
N ALA A 414 2.50 16.55 -1.38
CA ALA A 414 2.47 17.27 -0.11
C ALA A 414 2.36 16.33 1.12
N ARG A 415 1.78 15.12 0.97
CA ARG A 415 1.54 14.19 2.09
C ARG A 415 1.89 12.73 1.80
N GLY A 416 2.52 12.43 0.67
CA GLY A 416 2.91 11.07 0.28
C GLY A 416 3.70 11.05 -1.01
N TRP A 417 3.42 10.05 -1.84
CA TRP A 417 4.09 9.79 -3.11
C TRP A 417 3.11 9.36 -4.20
N GLN A 418 3.50 9.54 -5.46
CA GLN A 418 2.77 9.03 -6.61
C GLN A 418 3.69 8.36 -7.64
N LEU A 419 3.14 7.39 -8.38
CA LEU A 419 3.71 6.82 -9.60
C LEU A 419 2.74 7.14 -10.74
N LEU A 420 3.25 7.76 -11.82
CA LEU A 420 2.46 8.15 -12.97
C LEU A 420 2.99 7.50 -14.26
N PRO A 421 2.11 7.01 -15.16
CA PRO A 421 2.51 6.12 -16.25
C PRO A 421 3.33 6.80 -17.35
N ASP A 422 3.42 8.14 -17.39
CA ASP A 422 4.26 8.86 -18.33
C ASP A 422 5.76 8.85 -17.97
N ARG A 423 6.12 8.55 -16.71
CA ARG A 423 7.53 8.42 -16.29
C ARG A 423 8.09 6.99 -16.29
N GLY A 424 7.22 5.97 -16.18
CA GLY A 424 7.67 4.57 -16.14
C GLY A 424 6.66 3.53 -16.65
N GLY A 425 5.52 3.94 -17.21
CA GLY A 425 4.45 3.03 -17.68
C GLY A 425 3.57 2.40 -16.59
N TRP A 426 4.02 2.45 -15.34
CA TRP A 426 3.33 1.96 -14.14
C TRP A 426 2.31 2.96 -13.59
N GLY A 427 1.27 2.47 -12.90
CA GLY A 427 0.27 3.30 -12.24
C GLY A 427 -0.89 3.75 -13.16
N PRO A 428 -1.60 4.85 -12.84
CA PRO A 428 -1.35 5.73 -11.71
C PRO A 428 -1.56 5.03 -10.37
N ILE A 429 -0.76 5.42 -9.38
CA ILE A 429 -1.08 5.19 -7.98
C ILE A 429 -0.59 6.38 -7.15
N TYR A 430 -1.36 6.74 -6.13
CA TYR A 430 -0.96 7.60 -5.03
C TYR A 430 -0.92 6.76 -3.75
N TRP A 431 0.03 7.04 -2.86
CA TRP A 431 0.02 6.48 -1.51
C TRP A 431 0.67 7.40 -0.47
N SER A 432 0.22 7.27 0.77
CA SER A 432 0.72 7.99 1.94
C SER A 432 0.88 7.01 3.10
N LEU A 433 1.98 7.10 3.84
CA LEU A 433 2.21 6.36 5.07
C LEU A 433 1.85 7.25 6.26
N LEU A 434 0.87 6.85 7.06
CA LEU A 434 0.42 7.52 8.27
C LEU A 434 0.90 6.77 9.51
N GLY A 435 1.50 7.50 10.43
CA GLY A 435 1.85 7.06 11.78
C GLY A 435 1.22 7.94 12.86
N PHE A 436 1.16 7.43 14.08
CA PHE A 436 0.70 8.15 15.27
C PHE A 436 1.84 8.95 15.91
N ALA A 437 1.49 10.00 16.67
CA ALA A 437 2.43 10.95 17.29
C ALA A 437 2.76 10.65 18.76
#